data_AF-A0AAD2GV22-F1
#
_entry.id   AF-A0AAD2GV22-F1
#
_cell.length_a   1.000
_cell.length_b   1.000
_cell.length_c   1.000
_cell.angle_alpha   90.00
_cell.angle_beta   90.00
_cell.angle_gamma   90.00
#
_symmetry.space_group_name_H-M   'P 1'
#
loop_
_entity.id
_entity.type
_entity.pdbx_description
1 polymer ?
#
loop_
_entity_poly.entity_id
_entity_poly.type
_entity_poly.pdbx_seq_one_letter_code
_entity_poly.pdbx_strand_id
1 'polypeptide(L)' 'VTVRFVQQTVSVLLQTFVLPGISLKTFGAKKGAWAVVTGASDGIGKEFATQLAGQGFNVLLVARNAAVLNTVAEEI' A
#
# COMPACT_ATOMS: atom_id res chain seq x y z
N VAL A 1 5.22 -34.50 2.20
CA VAL A 1 4.02 -33.62 2.34
C VAL A 1 4.09 -32.82 3.63
N THR A 2 4.30 -33.45 4.79
CA THR A 2 4.32 -32.81 6.11
C THR A 2 5.41 -31.75 6.28
N VAL A 3 6.66 -32.03 5.86
CA VAL A 3 7.79 -31.07 5.99
C VAL A 3 7.54 -29.79 5.19
N ARG A 4 7.01 -29.91 3.96
CA ARG A 4 6.71 -28.76 3.10
C ARG A 4 5.60 -27.88 3.68
N PHE A 5 4.58 -28.51 4.26
CA PHE A 5 3.49 -27.81 4.93
C PHE A 5 3.99 -27.03 6.15
N VAL A 6 4.80 -27.65 7.02
CA VAL A 6 5.40 -27.00 8.18
C VAL A 6 6.27 -25.81 7.75
N GLN A 7 7.11 -25.99 6.73
CA GLN A 7 7.94 -24.90 6.21
C GLN A 7 7.11 -23.73 5.68
N GLN A 8 6.03 -23.99 4.94
CA GLN A 8 5.13 -22.92 4.45
C GLN A 8 4.47 -22.16 5.60
N THR A 9 3.94 -22.87 6.59
CA THR A 9 3.28 -22.24 7.75
C THR A 9 4.26 -21.38 8.53
N VAL A 10 5.47 -21.88 8.81
CA VAL A 10 6.52 -21.12 9.50
C VAL A 10 6.93 -19.90 8.68
N SER A 11 7.09 -20.06 7.36
CA SER A 11 7.44 -18.96 6.46
C SER A 11 6.39 -17.85 6.47
N VAL A 12 5.09 -18.19 6.45
CA VAL A 12 4.01 -17.19 6.49
C VAL A 12 4.02 -16.44 7.81
N LEU A 13 4.17 -17.15 8.94
CA LEU A 13 4.27 -16.52 10.26
C LEU A 13 5.48 -15.59 10.35
N LEU A 14 6.66 -16.03 9.88
CA LEU A 14 7.85 -15.19 9.85
C LEU A 14 7.67 -13.96 8.95
N GLN A 15 7.08 -14.11 7.76
CA GLN A 15 6.82 -13.00 6.85
C GLN A 15 5.80 -11.99 7.39
N THR A 16 4.85 -12.47 8.20
CA THR A 16 3.79 -11.61 8.75
C THR A 16 4.25 -10.85 9.99
N PHE A 17 5.06 -11.50 10.84
CA PHE A 17 5.37 -10.97 12.18
C PHE A 17 6.82 -10.53 12.39
N VAL A 18 7.79 -11.03 11.62
CA VAL A 18 9.22 -10.84 11.92
C VAL A 18 9.98 -10.18 10.78
N LEU A 19 9.77 -10.63 9.55
CA LEU A 19 10.55 -10.16 8.41
C LEU A 19 10.02 -8.81 7.91
N PRO A 20 10.91 -7.86 7.57
CA PRO A 20 10.50 -6.59 7.01
C PRO A 20 9.91 -6.79 5.60
N GLY A 21 8.91 -5.98 5.28
CA GLY A 21 8.34 -5.92 3.94
C GLY A 21 9.34 -5.35 2.92
N ILE A 22 8.97 -5.44 1.64
CA ILE A 22 9.75 -4.85 0.55
C ILE A 22 9.77 -3.33 0.72
N SER A 23 10.97 -2.74 0.70
CA SER A 23 11.12 -1.29 0.81
C SER A 23 10.49 -0.58 -0.39
N LEU A 24 9.60 0.37 -0.13
CA LEU A 24 8.94 1.15 -1.19
C LEU A 24 9.90 2.03 -2.00
N LYS A 25 11.10 2.29 -1.49
CA LYS A 25 12.17 3.01 -2.22
C LYS A 25 12.56 2.29 -3.51
N THR A 26 12.44 0.96 -3.55
CA THR A 26 12.70 0.15 -4.75
C THR A 26 11.75 0.47 -5.89
N PHE A 27 10.52 0.92 -5.57
CA PHE A 27 9.51 1.31 -6.57
C PHE A 27 9.58 2.79 -6.95
N GLY A 28 10.61 3.52 -6.53
CA GLY A 28 10.82 4.92 -6.95
C GLY A 28 10.15 5.97 -6.07
N ALA A 29 9.77 5.62 -4.84
CA ALA A 29 9.37 6.59 -3.82
C ALA A 29 10.39 7.74 -3.74
N LYS A 30 9.93 8.99 -3.68
CA LYS A 30 10.75 10.23 -3.69
C LYS A 30 11.57 10.48 -4.97
N LYS A 31 11.39 9.67 -6.01
CA LYS A 31 12.02 9.85 -7.34
C LYS A 31 11.00 10.25 -8.42
N GLY A 32 9.81 10.70 -8.01
CA GLY A 32 8.72 11.07 -8.92
C GLY A 32 7.87 9.91 -9.43
N ALA A 33 8.00 8.71 -8.84
CA ALA A 33 7.13 7.58 -9.18
C ALA A 33 5.67 7.86 -8.79
N TRP A 34 4.76 7.27 -9.56
CA TRP A 34 3.32 7.38 -9.34
C TRP A 34 2.75 6.08 -8.79
N ALA A 35 1.77 6.19 -7.89
CA ALA A 35 0.96 5.09 -7.41
C ALA A 35 -0.51 5.34 -7.77
N VAL A 36 -1.15 4.35 -8.41
CA VAL A 36 -2.59 4.42 -8.72
C VAL A 36 -3.35 3.63 -7.67
N VAL A 37 -4.26 4.29 -6.97
CA VAL A 37 -5.05 3.67 -5.90
C VAL A 37 -6.52 3.65 -6.30
N THR A 38 -7.05 2.46 -6.56
CA THR A 38 -8.47 2.24 -6.83
C THR A 38 -9.25 2.03 -5.54
N GLY A 39 -10.47 2.56 -5.45
CA GLY A 39 -11.25 2.53 -4.22
C GLY A 39 -10.71 3.49 -3.15
N ALA A 40 -10.00 4.55 -3.57
CA ALA A 40 -9.34 5.50 -2.68
C ALA A 40 -10.29 6.39 -1.86
N SER A 41 -11.60 6.24 -2.00
CA SER A 41 -12.58 7.07 -1.29
C SER A 41 -12.65 6.77 0.21
N ASP A 42 -12.39 5.54 0.64
CA ASP A 42 -12.51 5.16 2.06
C ASP A 42 -11.74 3.85 2.38
N GLY A 43 -11.69 3.51 3.66
CA GLY A 43 -11.19 2.25 4.19
C GLY A 43 -9.75 1.97 3.78
N ILE A 44 -9.52 0.74 3.32
CA ILE A 44 -8.18 0.26 2.96
C ILE A 44 -7.59 1.07 1.79
N GLY A 45 -8.41 1.45 0.81
CA GLY A 45 -7.94 2.24 -0.33
C GLY A 45 -7.47 3.63 0.09
N LYS A 46 -8.22 4.32 0.95
CA LYS A 46 -7.81 5.61 1.50
C LYS A 46 -6.51 5.50 2.29
N GLU A 47 -6.40 4.50 3.16
CA GLU A 47 -5.19 4.29 3.98
C GLU A 47 -3.95 4.00 3.11
N PHE A 48 -4.10 3.20 2.04
CA PHE A 48 -3.02 3.00 1.08
C PHE A 48 -2.60 4.30 0.40
N ALA A 49 -3.55 5.14 0.00
CA ALA A 49 -3.24 6.44 -0.59
C ALA A 49 -2.45 7.32 0.38
N THR A 50 -2.89 7.42 1.63
CA THR A 50 -2.21 8.18 2.69
C THR A 50 -0.79 7.68 2.93
N GLN A 51 -0.60 6.37 3.10
CA GLN A 51 0.73 5.81 3.35
C GLN A 51 1.66 5.98 2.15
N LEU A 52 1.17 5.80 0.93
CA LEU A 52 1.99 5.96 -0.28
C LEU A 52 2.38 7.43 -0.51
N ALA A 53 1.45 8.37 -0.29
CA ALA A 53 1.75 9.80 -0.32
C ALA A 53 2.82 10.17 0.72
N GLY A 54 2.66 9.73 1.97
CA GLY A 54 3.63 9.96 3.05
C GLY A 54 5.02 9.36 2.80
N GLN A 55 5.11 8.31 1.97
CA GLN A 55 6.38 7.72 1.55
C GLN A 55 7.02 8.46 0.35
N GLY A 56 6.31 9.42 -0.25
CA GLY A 56 6.79 10.32 -1.31
C GLY A 56 6.47 9.85 -2.72
N PHE A 57 5.37 9.13 -2.92
CA PHE A 57 4.81 8.90 -4.25
C PHE A 57 3.88 10.04 -4.66
N ASN A 58 3.79 10.29 -5.95
CA ASN A 58 2.64 10.99 -6.50
C ASN A 58 1.47 9.99 -6.54
N VAL A 59 0.31 10.34 -5.97
CA VAL A 59 -0.80 9.39 -5.85
C VAL A 59 -1.95 9.80 -6.78
N LEU A 60 -2.38 8.88 -7.64
CA LEU A 60 -3.59 9.01 -8.44
C LEU A 60 -4.74 8.28 -7.76
N LEU A 61 -5.72 9.04 -7.26
CA LEU A 61 -6.88 8.50 -6.57
C LEU A 61 -8.00 8.18 -7.56
N VAL A 62 -8.52 6.95 -7.52
CA VAL A 62 -9.59 6.49 -8.43
C VAL A 62 -10.75 5.92 -7.61
N ALA A 63 -11.90 6.59 -7.68
CA ALA A 63 -13.17 6.17 -7.09
C ALA A 63 -14.34 6.86 -7.81
N ARG A 64 -15.57 6.51 -7.43
CA ARG A 64 -16.79 7.03 -8.08
C ARG A 64 -17.19 8.44 -7.62
N ASN A 65 -16.88 8.81 -6.38
CA ASN A 65 -17.33 10.07 -5.78
C ASN A 65 -16.19 11.10 -5.77
N ALA A 66 -16.26 12.07 -6.70
CA ALA A 66 -15.24 13.11 -6.85
C ALA A 66 -15.13 14.02 -5.62
N ALA A 67 -16.23 14.34 -4.94
CA ALA A 67 -16.19 15.21 -3.75
C ALA A 67 -15.38 14.57 -2.62
N VAL A 68 -15.59 13.27 -2.38
CA VAL A 68 -14.81 12.52 -1.39
C VAL A 68 -13.34 12.41 -1.80
N LEU A 69 -13.06 12.17 -3.09
CA LEU A 69 -11.68 12.10 -3.59
C LEU A 69 -10.94 13.43 -3.40
N ASN A 70 -11.60 14.56 -3.60
CA ASN A 70 -11.00 15.88 -3.38
C ASN A 70 -10.65 16.07 -1.89
N THR A 71 -11.54 15.69 -0.98
CA THR A 71 -11.25 15.73 0.46
C THR A 71 -10.06 14.83 0.81
N VAL A 72 -10.00 13.61 0.28
CA VAL A 72 -8.86 12.71 0.52
C VAL A 72 -7.56 13.30 -0.04
N ALA A 73 -7.60 13.93 -1.22
CA ALA A 73 -6.43 14.57 -1.81
C ALA A 73 -5.91 15.77 -1.00
N GLU A 74 -6.80 16.48 -0.30
CA GLU A 74 -6.42 17.58 0.61
C GLU A 74 -5.80 17.08 1.93
N GLU A 75 -6.10 15.84 2.31
CA GLU A 75 -5.62 15.22 3.57
C GLU A 75 -4.24 14.55 3.47
N ILE A 76 -3.73 14.26 2.26
CA ILE A 76 -2.52 13.43 2.03
C ILE A 76 -1.34 14.17 1.41
#